data_AF-A0A6V7SIW4-F1
#
_entry.id   AF-A0A6V7SIW4-F1
#
_cell.length_a   1.000
_cell.length_b   1.000
_cell.length_c   1.000
_cell.angle_alpha   90.00
_cell.angle_beta   90.00
_cell.angle_gamma   90.00
#
_symmetry.space_group_name_H-M   'P 1'
#
loop_
_entity.id
_entity.type
_entity.pdbx_description
1 polymer ?
#
loop_
_entity_poly.entity_id
_entity_poly.type
_entity_poly.pdbx_seq_one_letter_code
_entity_poly.pdbx_strand_id
1 'polypeptide(L)'
;MNFDERIKSALDSKLDGNNDFKNKHYENAISKYKKGLKYIKDMENKNDKIKELEIALFLNLSICYSNLEKYNDAHEYVTKVLNIDKTNKKGMFRLCQIEFNRCSFDVAKEKIQEFLKIYPENIDAKKLLKNVMIKQNEHNKKQKEAFSKIFEKASGLYEDREKEIIRKKREKYEQDMKAKRERNEDIINFEEWEIQENEKRKKEDEEQKKKQREKEMEREKEREKNNKKKQRNKKNESISSNTTHNSSDLEIDEEDQKIINETKKMGYCYFKKDIKEDDKKLFEKNIPRKIEEANELDLNFQKNSNKAISSWNSGGTTYEEKDMTKWVKSKLDYYLKNISFKNTEQSDYLDLNNQNEFNLTNLNYPEILPIQYLNKIKISEVKDLTADAQIVVIRGTKRHIFEFSSNLHISLYINLPEFHVHKIIVQIKELSSELEAGKTWKNYIFIKKNDKLKIPDKLFDNIYSFVVSNIESQVKKFTEEYSTM
;
A
#
# COMPACT_ATOMS: atom_id res chain seq x y z
N MET A 1 -38.94 43.95 2.87
CA MET A 1 -37.88 44.11 3.89
C MET A 1 -36.63 44.57 3.18
N ASN A 2 -36.01 45.63 3.70
CA ASN A 2 -34.69 46.06 3.23
C ASN A 2 -33.61 45.02 3.58
N PHE A 3 -32.39 45.20 3.08
CA PHE A 3 -31.30 44.24 3.29
C PHE A 3 -31.00 43.98 4.78
N ASP A 4 -30.88 45.04 5.58
CA ASP A 4 -30.55 44.94 7.00
C ASP A 4 -31.68 44.33 7.83
N GLU A 5 -32.93 44.64 7.52
CA GLU A 5 -34.12 44.05 8.13
C GLU A 5 -34.20 42.54 7.87
N ARG A 6 -33.85 42.10 6.65
CA ARG A 6 -33.81 40.66 6.32
C ARG A 6 -32.74 39.95 7.13
N ILE A 7 -31.54 40.54 7.27
CA ILE A 7 -30.45 39.98 8.09
C ILE A 7 -30.87 39.92 9.56
N LYS A 8 -31.42 41.02 10.10
CA LYS A 8 -31.90 41.08 11.48
C LYS A 8 -32.97 40.02 11.73
N SER A 9 -33.95 39.89 10.84
CA SER A 9 -35.01 38.88 10.93
C SER A 9 -34.47 37.44 10.88
N ALA A 10 -33.42 37.19 10.10
CA ALA A 10 -32.75 35.90 10.05
C ALA A 10 -31.99 35.59 11.35
N LEU A 11 -31.33 36.59 11.94
CA LEU A 11 -30.65 36.48 13.23
C LEU A 11 -31.64 36.23 14.37
N ASP A 12 -32.74 36.98 14.42
CA ASP A 12 -33.80 36.80 15.41
C ASP A 12 -34.41 35.40 15.29
N SER A 13 -34.66 34.93 14.06
CA SER A 13 -35.15 33.56 13.81
C SER A 13 -34.13 32.49 14.25
N LYS A 14 -32.83 32.74 14.11
CA LYS A 14 -31.77 31.86 14.62
C LYS A 14 -31.78 31.82 16.15
N LEU A 15 -31.95 32.96 16.81
CA LEU A 15 -31.99 33.06 18.27
C LEU A 15 -33.22 32.34 18.84
N ASP A 16 -34.39 32.57 18.25
CA ASP A 16 -35.62 31.84 18.56
C ASP A 16 -35.42 30.32 18.42
N GLY A 17 -34.88 29.88 17.28
CA GLY A 17 -34.61 28.47 17.05
C GLY A 17 -33.61 27.89 18.06
N ASN A 18 -32.60 28.66 18.46
CA ASN A 18 -31.65 28.25 19.50
C ASN A 18 -32.33 28.10 20.87
N ASN A 19 -33.32 28.94 21.19
CA ASN A 19 -34.10 28.81 22.41
C ASN A 19 -34.95 27.53 22.39
N ASP A 20 -35.66 27.28 21.29
CA ASP A 20 -36.42 26.04 21.10
C ASP A 20 -35.53 24.80 21.14
N PHE A 21 -34.35 24.86 20.53
CA PHE A 21 -33.35 23.80 20.56
C PHE A 21 -32.87 23.47 21.97
N LYS A 22 -32.58 24.50 22.79
CA LYS A 22 -32.19 24.31 24.20
C LYS A 22 -33.31 23.64 25.02
N ASN A 23 -34.55 23.97 24.70
CA ASN A 23 -35.74 23.35 25.30
C ASN A 23 -36.10 21.98 24.70
N LYS A 24 -35.26 21.43 23.80
CA LYS A 24 -35.47 20.16 23.09
C LYS A 24 -36.72 20.12 22.19
N HIS A 25 -37.32 21.27 21.87
CA HIS A 25 -38.43 21.37 20.92
C HIS A 25 -37.89 21.43 19.48
N TYR A 26 -37.34 20.31 18.99
CA TYR A 26 -36.57 20.28 17.74
C TYR A 26 -37.39 20.62 16.50
N GLU A 27 -38.66 20.24 16.44
CA GLU A 27 -39.58 20.57 15.34
C GLU A 27 -39.82 22.09 15.24
N ASN A 28 -40.04 22.74 16.38
CA ASN A 28 -40.21 24.19 16.46
C ASN A 28 -38.91 24.90 16.05
N ALA A 29 -37.77 24.42 16.55
CA ALA A 29 -36.45 24.93 16.17
C ALA A 29 -36.23 24.82 14.65
N ILE A 30 -36.58 23.68 14.02
CA ILE A 30 -36.50 23.49 12.56
C ILE A 30 -37.33 24.55 11.83
N SER A 31 -38.57 24.78 12.27
CA SER A 31 -39.45 25.78 11.67
C SER A 31 -38.82 27.18 11.71
N LYS A 32 -38.26 27.56 12.87
CA LYS A 32 -37.58 28.84 13.08
C LYS A 32 -36.31 28.97 12.24
N TYR A 33 -35.46 27.95 12.18
CA TYR A 33 -34.25 27.98 11.35
C TYR A 33 -34.57 28.03 9.85
N LYS A 34 -35.58 27.30 9.38
CA LYS A 34 -36.06 27.39 7.99
C LYS A 34 -36.61 28.78 7.66
N LYS A 35 -37.33 29.41 8.60
CA LYS A 35 -37.78 30.79 8.47
C LYS A 35 -36.58 31.75 8.33
N GLY A 36 -35.54 31.56 9.15
CA GLY A 36 -34.28 32.29 9.04
C GLY A 36 -33.64 32.18 7.65
N LEU A 37 -33.55 30.96 7.12
CA LEU A 37 -33.03 30.71 5.76
C LEU A 37 -33.86 31.41 4.67
N LYS A 38 -35.19 31.44 4.81
CA LYS A 38 -36.07 32.11 3.84
C LYS A 38 -35.75 33.59 3.71
N TYR A 39 -35.36 34.26 4.79
CA TYR A 39 -34.98 35.68 4.73
C TYR A 39 -33.71 35.92 3.92
N ILE A 40 -32.75 34.99 3.92
CA ILE A 40 -31.43 35.16 3.28
C ILE A 40 -31.26 34.40 1.96
N LYS A 41 -32.20 33.52 1.58
CA LYS A 41 -32.09 32.67 0.38
C LYS A 41 -31.98 33.49 -0.92
N ASP A 42 -32.88 34.45 -1.09
CA ASP A 42 -33.01 35.26 -2.31
C ASP A 42 -32.22 36.57 -2.20
N MET A 43 -31.00 36.52 -1.66
CA MET A 43 -30.08 37.66 -1.62
C MET A 43 -29.01 37.46 -2.68
N GLU A 44 -28.92 38.36 -3.67
CA GLU A 44 -28.00 38.25 -4.81
C GLU A 44 -26.53 38.48 -4.43
N ASN A 45 -26.25 39.34 -3.44
CA ASN A 45 -24.89 39.65 -2.96
C ASN A 45 -24.66 39.13 -1.54
N LYS A 46 -24.47 37.81 -1.39
CA LYS A 46 -24.11 37.21 -0.09
C LYS A 46 -22.64 37.50 0.24
N ASN A 47 -22.42 38.49 1.11
CA ASN A 47 -21.12 38.69 1.74
C ASN A 47 -20.75 37.52 2.68
N ASP A 48 -19.51 37.49 3.16
CA ASP A 48 -19.03 36.37 3.99
C ASP A 48 -19.81 36.23 5.31
N LYS A 49 -20.29 37.34 5.89
CA LYS A 49 -21.16 37.30 7.08
C LYS A 49 -22.49 36.60 6.82
N ILE A 50 -23.09 36.77 5.64
CA ILE A 50 -24.32 36.06 5.26
C ILE A 50 -24.02 34.57 5.05
N LYS A 51 -22.89 34.22 4.43
CA LYS A 51 -22.47 32.82 4.28
C LYS A 51 -22.23 32.15 5.64
N GLU A 52 -21.58 32.84 6.57
CA GLU A 52 -21.39 32.35 7.94
C GLU A 52 -22.74 32.12 8.65
N LEU A 53 -23.69 33.04 8.48
CA LEU A 53 -25.04 32.89 9.03
C LEU A 53 -25.78 31.70 8.40
N GLU A 54 -25.67 31.54 7.09
CA GLU A 54 -26.25 30.43 6.33
C GLU A 54 -25.66 29.08 6.77
N ILE A 55 -24.33 28.98 6.90
CA ILE A 55 -23.63 27.82 7.47
C ILE A 55 -24.15 27.52 8.87
N ALA A 56 -24.28 28.53 9.74
CA ALA A 56 -24.76 28.33 11.10
C ALA A 56 -26.20 27.79 11.13
N LEU A 57 -27.08 28.29 10.26
CA LEU A 57 -28.46 27.81 10.14
C LEU A 57 -28.52 26.37 9.61
N PHE A 58 -27.74 26.04 8.60
CA PHE A 58 -27.67 24.67 8.07
C PHE A 58 -27.08 23.68 9.09
N LEU A 59 -26.04 24.07 9.82
CA LEU A 59 -25.52 23.27 10.93
C LEU A 59 -26.63 23.03 11.96
N ASN A 60 -27.32 24.08 12.42
CA ASN A 60 -28.38 23.94 13.41
C ASN A 60 -29.53 23.04 12.92
N LEU A 61 -29.95 23.16 11.67
CA LEU A 61 -30.94 22.24 11.08
C LEU A 61 -30.44 20.79 11.10
N SER A 62 -29.18 20.57 10.71
CA SER A 62 -28.59 19.24 10.71
C SER A 62 -28.59 18.58 12.10
N ILE A 63 -28.33 19.29 13.22
CA ILE A 63 -28.52 18.66 14.55
C ILE A 63 -29.97 18.37 14.86
N CYS A 64 -30.88 19.30 14.58
CA CYS A 64 -32.28 19.06 14.89
C CYS A 64 -32.78 17.79 14.19
N TYR A 65 -32.46 17.64 12.91
CA TYR A 65 -32.79 16.44 12.16
C TYR A 65 -32.11 15.18 12.69
N SER A 66 -30.83 15.25 13.08
CA SER A 66 -30.13 14.13 13.72
C SER A 66 -30.75 13.73 15.06
N ASN A 67 -31.19 14.69 15.88
CA ASN A 67 -31.84 14.45 17.17
C ASN A 67 -33.26 13.86 17.01
N LEU A 68 -33.90 14.10 15.85
CA LEU A 68 -35.17 13.47 15.46
C LEU A 68 -34.96 12.16 14.69
N GLU A 69 -33.74 11.63 14.64
CA GLU A 69 -33.36 10.41 13.91
C GLU A 69 -33.65 10.44 12.40
N LYS A 70 -33.87 11.64 11.85
CA LYS A 70 -34.08 11.89 10.42
C LYS A 70 -32.73 12.10 9.72
N TYR A 71 -31.92 11.05 9.70
CA TYR A 71 -30.52 11.15 9.28
C TYR A 71 -30.32 11.54 7.80
N ASN A 72 -31.26 11.19 6.91
CA ASN A 72 -31.19 11.59 5.51
C ASN A 72 -31.36 13.11 5.34
N ASP A 73 -32.30 13.72 6.07
CA ASP A 73 -32.48 15.17 6.09
C ASP A 73 -31.24 15.85 6.71
N ALA A 74 -30.72 15.29 7.81
CA ALA A 74 -29.51 15.78 8.45
C ALA A 74 -28.29 15.76 7.51
N HIS A 75 -28.18 14.70 6.70
CA HIS A 75 -27.15 14.53 5.67
C HIS A 75 -27.26 15.59 4.57
N GLU A 76 -28.46 15.89 4.10
CA GLU A 76 -28.68 16.94 3.09
C GLU A 76 -28.19 18.30 3.59
N TYR A 77 -28.56 18.67 4.82
CA TYR A 77 -28.17 19.95 5.40
C TYR A 77 -26.68 20.06 5.73
N VAL A 78 -26.03 18.98 6.19
CA VAL A 78 -24.57 19.01 6.40
C VAL A 78 -23.80 19.07 5.08
N THR A 79 -24.33 18.43 4.03
CA THR A 79 -23.75 18.53 2.67
C THR A 79 -23.81 19.97 2.16
N LYS A 80 -24.92 20.69 2.41
CA LYS A 80 -25.02 22.13 2.08
C LYS A 80 -23.96 22.97 2.80
N VAL A 81 -23.63 22.65 4.05
CA VAL A 81 -22.53 23.32 4.78
C VAL A 81 -21.20 23.08 4.06
N LEU A 82 -20.89 21.83 3.74
CA LEU A 82 -19.63 21.44 3.10
C LEU A 82 -19.50 21.94 1.66
N ASN A 83 -20.62 22.22 0.98
CA ASN A 83 -20.61 22.89 -0.33
C ASN A 83 -20.21 24.37 -0.23
N ILE A 84 -20.47 25.03 0.90
CA ILE A 84 -20.08 26.43 1.14
C ILE A 84 -18.65 26.48 1.71
N ASP A 85 -18.36 25.65 2.73
CA ASP A 85 -17.06 25.54 3.38
C ASP A 85 -16.67 24.06 3.55
N LYS A 86 -15.87 23.56 2.60
CA LYS A 86 -15.40 22.16 2.54
C LYS A 86 -14.57 21.77 3.77
N THR A 87 -13.92 22.74 4.40
CA THR A 87 -13.02 22.53 5.54
C THR A 87 -13.70 22.83 6.87
N ASN A 88 -15.03 22.95 6.90
CA ASN A 88 -15.75 23.26 8.12
C ASN A 88 -15.61 22.11 9.14
N LYS A 89 -14.80 22.30 10.18
CA LYS A 89 -14.56 21.28 11.23
C LYS A 89 -15.85 20.72 11.81
N LYS A 90 -16.85 21.57 12.09
CA LYS A 90 -18.14 21.14 12.66
C LYS A 90 -18.98 20.36 11.64
N GLY A 91 -19.02 20.83 10.39
CA GLY A 91 -19.71 20.16 9.29
C GLY A 91 -19.15 18.76 9.03
N MET A 92 -17.83 18.65 8.86
CA MET A 92 -17.18 17.36 8.61
C MET A 92 -17.38 16.37 9.76
N PHE A 93 -17.22 16.82 11.01
CA PHE A 93 -17.44 15.96 12.16
C PHE A 93 -18.90 15.51 12.29
N ARG A 94 -19.85 16.39 12.00
CA ARG A 94 -21.27 16.04 12.02
C ARG A 94 -21.65 15.07 10.91
N LEU A 95 -21.03 15.17 9.72
CA LEU A 95 -21.18 14.18 8.66
C LEU A 95 -20.74 12.80 9.13
N CYS A 96 -19.60 12.71 9.83
CA CYS A 96 -19.13 11.45 10.41
C CYS A 96 -20.15 10.83 11.37
N GLN A 97 -20.77 11.64 12.24
CA GLN A 97 -21.80 11.18 13.17
C GLN A 97 -23.07 10.71 12.46
N ILE A 98 -23.48 11.43 11.42
CA ILE A 98 -24.67 11.09 10.61
C ILE A 98 -24.45 9.76 9.88
N GLU A 99 -23.31 9.57 9.21
CA GLU A 99 -23.01 8.33 8.50
C GLU A 99 -22.94 7.12 9.44
N PHE A 100 -22.39 7.31 10.64
CA PHE A 100 -22.40 6.29 11.67
C PHE A 100 -23.85 5.90 12.07
N ASN A 101 -24.71 6.88 12.31
CA ASN A 101 -26.10 6.63 12.70
C ASN A 101 -26.98 6.07 11.56
N ARG A 102 -26.59 6.29 10.30
CA ARG A 102 -27.21 5.65 9.11
C ARG A 102 -26.81 4.18 8.94
N CYS A 103 -26.04 3.62 9.88
CA CYS A 103 -25.49 2.25 9.81
C CYS A 103 -24.62 2.00 8.56
N SER A 104 -24.16 3.06 7.88
CA SER A 104 -23.30 2.98 6.70
C SER A 104 -21.84 2.97 7.16
N PHE A 105 -21.46 1.92 7.89
CA PHE A 105 -20.20 1.88 8.65
C PHE A 105 -18.94 2.04 7.79
N ASP A 106 -18.92 1.51 6.56
CA ASP A 106 -17.81 1.68 5.62
C ASP A 106 -17.61 3.15 5.23
N VAL A 107 -18.70 3.83 4.86
CA VAL A 107 -18.71 5.26 4.50
C VAL A 107 -18.35 6.10 5.72
N ALA A 108 -18.92 5.79 6.89
CA ALA A 108 -18.62 6.49 8.14
C ALA A 108 -17.12 6.41 8.47
N LYS A 109 -16.51 5.22 8.33
CA LYS A 109 -15.09 4.99 8.56
C LYS A 109 -14.23 5.85 7.63
N GLU A 110 -14.53 5.87 6.33
CA GLU A 110 -13.81 6.68 5.35
C GLU A 110 -13.87 8.17 5.71
N LYS A 111 -15.07 8.69 6.03
CA LYS A 111 -15.25 10.11 6.41
C LYS A 111 -14.56 10.49 7.71
N ILE A 112 -14.52 9.60 8.70
CA ILE A 112 -13.77 9.84 9.94
C ILE A 112 -12.26 9.84 9.67
N GLN A 113 -11.77 8.97 8.78
CA GLN A 113 -10.37 8.95 8.38
C GLN A 113 -9.97 10.22 7.62
N GLU A 114 -10.79 10.68 6.68
CA GLU A 114 -10.61 11.98 6.01
C GLU A 114 -10.56 13.13 7.03
N PHE A 115 -11.48 13.14 8.00
CA PHE A 115 -11.51 14.14 9.05
C PHE A 115 -10.25 14.13 9.93
N LEU A 116 -9.77 12.95 10.34
CA LEU A 116 -8.57 12.81 11.17
C LEU A 116 -7.27 13.14 10.42
N LYS A 117 -7.23 13.06 9.09
CA LYS A 117 -6.10 13.56 8.30
C LYS A 117 -5.93 15.07 8.44
N ILE A 118 -7.03 15.82 8.57
CA ILE A 118 -7.01 17.28 8.74
C ILE A 118 -6.92 17.66 10.22
N TYR A 119 -7.61 16.93 11.10
CA TYR A 119 -7.72 17.20 12.53
C TYR A 119 -7.24 16.01 13.37
N PRO A 120 -5.93 15.68 13.36
CA PRO A 120 -5.39 14.49 14.02
C PRO A 120 -5.55 14.50 15.54
N GLU A 121 -5.64 15.67 16.17
CA GLU A 121 -5.79 15.83 17.62
C GLU A 121 -7.24 15.67 18.13
N ASN A 122 -8.21 15.43 17.24
CA ASN A 122 -9.61 15.33 17.67
C ASN A 122 -9.91 14.00 18.37
N ILE A 123 -10.07 14.06 19.69
CA ILE A 123 -10.38 12.90 20.55
C ILE A 123 -11.76 12.30 20.24
N ASP A 124 -12.77 13.11 19.98
CA ASP A 124 -14.14 12.63 19.73
C ASP A 124 -14.23 11.85 18.42
N ALA A 125 -13.49 12.27 17.39
CA ALA A 125 -13.39 11.54 16.12
C ALA A 125 -12.66 10.20 16.28
N LYS A 126 -11.62 10.14 17.10
CA LYS A 126 -10.95 8.87 17.44
C LYS A 126 -11.89 7.91 18.17
N LYS A 127 -12.65 8.41 19.16
CA LYS A 127 -13.69 7.62 19.86
C LYS A 127 -14.77 7.13 18.91
N LEU A 128 -15.24 7.99 18.00
CA LEU A 128 -16.24 7.61 17.01
C LEU A 128 -15.72 6.53 16.05
N LEU A 129 -14.45 6.62 15.63
CA LEU A 129 -13.81 5.59 14.80
C LEU A 129 -13.80 4.23 15.50
N LYS A 130 -13.44 4.18 16.80
CA LYS A 130 -13.50 2.96 17.61
C LYS A 130 -14.91 2.37 17.61
N ASN A 131 -15.93 3.19 17.85
CA ASN A 131 -17.33 2.74 17.86
C ASN A 131 -17.80 2.19 16.50
N VAL A 132 -17.39 2.82 15.39
CA VAL A 132 -17.67 2.33 14.04
C VAL A 132 -17.07 0.95 13.82
N MET A 133 -15.82 0.74 14.23
CA MET A 133 -15.16 -0.57 14.09
C MET A 133 -15.86 -1.66 14.91
N ILE A 134 -16.28 -1.35 16.14
CA ILE A 134 -17.04 -2.29 16.99
C ILE A 134 -18.35 -2.68 16.31
N LYS A 135 -19.14 -1.69 15.89
CA LYS A 135 -20.44 -1.93 15.26
C LYS A 135 -20.34 -2.66 13.92
N GLN A 136 -19.31 -2.36 13.14
CA GLN A 136 -19.05 -3.05 11.89
C GLN A 136 -18.71 -4.53 12.13
N ASN A 137 -17.89 -4.85 13.14
CA ASN A 137 -17.58 -6.24 13.49
C ASN A 137 -18.82 -6.99 14.01
N GLU A 138 -19.62 -6.37 14.87
CA GLU A 138 -20.90 -6.93 15.31
C GLU A 138 -21.84 -7.24 14.14
N HIS A 139 -21.95 -6.32 13.18
CA HIS A 139 -22.77 -6.49 11.99
C HIS A 139 -22.26 -7.64 11.10
N ASN A 140 -20.95 -7.70 10.87
CA ASN A 140 -20.32 -8.77 10.08
C ASN A 140 -20.46 -10.14 10.75
N LYS A 141 -20.33 -10.22 12.08
CA LYS A 141 -20.56 -11.44 12.85
C LYS A 141 -22.00 -11.93 12.69
N LYS A 142 -22.98 -11.04 12.85
CA LYS A 142 -24.41 -11.36 12.66
C LYS A 142 -24.70 -11.82 11.23
N GLN A 143 -24.12 -11.16 10.23
CA GLN A 143 -24.25 -11.57 8.83
C GLN A 143 -23.67 -12.97 8.62
N LYS A 144 -22.45 -13.24 9.11
CA LYS A 144 -21.80 -14.56 9.00
C LYS A 144 -22.65 -15.65 9.64
N GLU A 145 -23.15 -15.42 10.86
CA GLU A 145 -24.05 -16.37 11.53
C GLU A 145 -25.34 -16.60 10.75
N ALA A 146 -25.94 -15.55 10.17
CA ALA A 146 -27.13 -15.69 9.33
C ALA A 146 -26.84 -16.48 8.04
N PHE A 147 -25.70 -16.21 7.38
CA PHE A 147 -25.26 -16.96 6.19
C PHE A 147 -24.93 -18.42 6.51
N SER A 148 -24.27 -18.70 7.64
CA SER A 148 -24.01 -20.07 8.09
C SER A 148 -25.31 -20.85 8.28
N LYS A 149 -26.33 -20.26 8.92
CA LYS A 149 -27.64 -20.90 9.10
C LYS A 149 -28.34 -21.18 7.77
N ILE A 150 -28.21 -20.29 6.79
CA ILE A 150 -28.76 -20.51 5.44
C ILE A 150 -28.03 -21.68 4.76
N PHE A 151 -26.70 -21.76 4.91
CA PHE A 151 -25.90 -22.83 4.32
C PHE A 151 -26.16 -24.19 4.96
N GLU A 152 -26.27 -24.26 6.29
CA GLU A 152 -26.66 -25.47 7.02
C GLU A 152 -28.04 -25.97 6.57
N LYS A 153 -29.01 -25.05 6.44
CA LYS A 153 -30.36 -25.39 5.95
C LYS A 153 -30.37 -25.82 4.48
N ALA A 154 -29.48 -25.26 3.65
CA ALA A 154 -29.34 -25.63 2.26
C ALA A 154 -28.62 -26.98 2.08
N SER A 155 -27.63 -27.31 2.93
CA SER A 155 -26.90 -28.59 2.90
C SER A 155 -27.83 -29.79 3.00
N GLY A 156 -28.87 -29.71 3.86
CA GLY A 156 -29.91 -30.75 3.94
C GLY A 156 -30.68 -30.97 2.63
N LEU A 157 -30.78 -29.96 1.75
CA LEU A 157 -31.40 -30.09 0.43
C LEU A 157 -30.46 -30.70 -0.63
N TYR A 158 -29.14 -30.56 -0.47
CA TYR A 158 -28.15 -31.08 -1.42
C TYR A 158 -27.87 -32.58 -1.21
N GLU A 159 -27.89 -33.04 0.04
CA GLU A 159 -27.73 -34.48 0.36
C GLU A 159 -28.82 -35.35 -0.29
N ASP A 160 -30.07 -34.86 -0.31
CA ASP A 160 -31.18 -35.55 -0.97
C ASP A 160 -31.02 -35.58 -2.49
N ARG A 161 -30.49 -34.49 -3.07
CA ARG A 161 -30.22 -34.40 -4.52
C ARG A 161 -29.09 -35.35 -4.94
N GLU A 162 -28.01 -35.45 -4.16
CA GLU A 162 -26.88 -36.34 -4.47
C GLU A 162 -27.28 -37.82 -4.41
N LYS A 163 -28.06 -38.22 -3.39
CA LYS A 163 -28.61 -39.58 -3.30
C LYS A 163 -29.49 -39.92 -4.49
N GLU A 164 -30.35 -38.98 -4.92
CA GLU A 164 -31.21 -39.15 -6.09
C GLU A 164 -30.40 -39.26 -7.39
N ILE A 165 -29.32 -38.48 -7.54
CA ILE A 165 -28.41 -38.59 -8.69
C ILE A 165 -27.73 -39.96 -8.73
N ILE A 166 -27.24 -40.45 -7.58
CA ILE A 166 -26.61 -41.77 -7.48
C ILE A 166 -27.62 -42.88 -7.80
N ARG A 167 -28.86 -42.77 -7.30
CA ARG A 167 -29.94 -43.72 -7.61
C ARG A 167 -30.21 -43.80 -9.11
N LYS A 168 -30.39 -42.65 -9.77
CA LYS A 168 -30.61 -42.57 -11.22
C LYS A 168 -29.42 -43.10 -12.03
N LYS A 169 -28.18 -42.87 -11.57
CA LYS A 169 -26.97 -43.43 -12.21
C LYS A 169 -26.95 -44.96 -12.13
N ARG A 170 -27.31 -45.55 -10.97
CA ARG A 170 -27.41 -47.01 -10.81
C ARG A 170 -28.51 -47.61 -11.69
N GLU A 171 -29.70 -47.01 -11.71
CA GLU A 171 -30.80 -47.44 -12.58
C GLU A 171 -30.39 -47.42 -14.06
N LYS A 172 -29.68 -46.37 -14.49
CA LYS A 172 -29.18 -46.25 -15.86
C LYS A 172 -28.13 -47.32 -16.19
N TYR A 173 -27.19 -47.56 -15.27
CA TYR A 173 -26.20 -48.63 -15.41
C TYR A 173 -26.87 -50.01 -15.54
N GLU A 174 -27.86 -50.32 -14.71
CA GLU A 174 -28.58 -51.59 -14.76
C GLU A 174 -29.31 -51.80 -16.11
N GLN A 175 -29.94 -50.75 -16.64
CA GLN A 175 -30.57 -50.77 -17.95
C GLN A 175 -29.55 -51.02 -19.08
N ASP A 176 -28.41 -50.33 -19.04
CA ASP A 176 -27.35 -50.46 -20.04
C ASP A 176 -26.73 -51.87 -20.01
N MET A 177 -26.49 -52.42 -18.81
CA MET A 177 -25.98 -53.78 -18.65
C MET A 177 -26.99 -54.83 -19.13
N LYS A 178 -28.28 -54.63 -18.87
CA LYS A 178 -29.34 -55.51 -19.40
C LYS A 178 -29.36 -55.49 -20.94
N ALA A 179 -29.27 -54.31 -21.54
CA ALA A 179 -29.23 -54.17 -23.00
C ALA A 179 -27.95 -54.77 -23.63
N LYS A 180 -26.80 -54.69 -22.94
CA LYS A 180 -25.55 -55.34 -23.38
C LYS A 180 -25.62 -56.86 -23.30
N ARG A 181 -26.25 -57.41 -22.26
CA ARG A 181 -26.53 -58.86 -22.15
C ARG A 181 -27.41 -59.36 -23.27
N GLU A 182 -28.45 -58.61 -23.64
CA GLU A 182 -29.34 -58.93 -24.77
C GLU A 182 -28.61 -58.90 -26.13
N ARG A 183 -27.50 -58.15 -26.25
CA ARG A 183 -26.63 -58.08 -27.43
C ARG A 183 -25.44 -59.05 -27.41
N ASN A 184 -25.32 -59.91 -26.39
CA ASN A 184 -24.15 -60.77 -26.15
C ASN A 184 -22.80 -60.02 -26.06
N GLU A 185 -22.80 -58.81 -25.48
CA GLU A 185 -21.59 -58.02 -25.22
C GLU A 185 -21.07 -58.24 -23.78
N ASP A 186 -19.77 -57.99 -23.57
CA ASP A 186 -19.13 -58.12 -22.25
C ASP A 186 -19.69 -57.11 -21.23
N ILE A 187 -19.88 -57.57 -19.99
CA ILE A 187 -20.38 -56.77 -18.87
C ILE A 187 -19.20 -56.04 -18.23
N ILE A 188 -19.29 -54.72 -18.14
CA ILE A 188 -18.30 -53.84 -17.49
C ILE A 188 -18.79 -53.43 -16.10
N ASN A 189 -17.87 -53.13 -15.18
CA ASN A 189 -18.20 -52.70 -13.82
C ASN A 189 -18.74 -51.25 -13.80
N PHE A 190 -19.44 -50.85 -12.73
CA PHE A 190 -20.07 -49.53 -12.55
C PHE A 190 -19.07 -48.37 -12.69
N GLU A 191 -17.86 -48.51 -12.15
CA GLU A 191 -16.81 -47.48 -12.22
C GLU A 191 -16.30 -47.29 -13.65
N GLU A 192 -16.11 -48.38 -14.39
CA GLU A 192 -15.71 -48.33 -15.81
C GLU A 192 -16.82 -47.76 -16.68
N TRP A 193 -18.08 -48.11 -16.41
CA TRP A 193 -19.23 -47.54 -17.10
C TRP A 193 -19.36 -46.03 -16.85
N GLU A 194 -19.14 -45.58 -15.61
CA GLU A 194 -19.21 -44.15 -15.27
C GLU A 194 -18.11 -43.34 -16.00
N ILE A 195 -16.91 -43.91 -16.12
CA ILE A 195 -15.82 -43.30 -16.90
C ILE A 195 -16.23 -43.17 -18.38
N GLN A 196 -16.73 -44.25 -19.00
CA GLN A 196 -17.17 -44.25 -20.40
C GLN A 196 -18.30 -43.24 -20.66
N GLU A 197 -19.29 -43.20 -19.78
CA GLU A 197 -20.43 -42.30 -19.89
C GLU A 197 -20.02 -40.82 -19.69
N ASN A 198 -19.05 -40.55 -18.81
CA ASN A 198 -18.51 -39.20 -18.62
C ASN A 198 -17.68 -38.73 -19.82
N GLU A 199 -16.88 -39.62 -20.43
CA GLU A 199 -16.16 -39.31 -21.67
C GLU A 199 -17.12 -39.04 -22.82
N LYS A 200 -18.21 -39.81 -22.92
CA LYS A 200 -19.25 -39.60 -23.93
C LYS A 200 -19.92 -38.24 -23.75
N ARG A 201 -20.31 -37.88 -22.53
CA ARG A 201 -20.87 -36.55 -22.21
C ARG A 201 -19.91 -35.41 -22.56
N LYS A 202 -18.62 -35.53 -22.23
CA LYS A 202 -17.62 -34.52 -22.58
C LYS A 202 -17.51 -34.31 -24.09
N LYS A 203 -17.51 -35.39 -24.87
CA LYS A 203 -17.48 -35.31 -26.34
C LYS A 203 -18.75 -34.65 -26.89
N GLU A 204 -19.92 -35.01 -26.37
CA GLU A 204 -21.20 -34.40 -26.76
C GLU A 204 -21.22 -32.88 -26.44
N ASP A 205 -20.75 -32.47 -25.26
CA ASP A 205 -20.66 -31.07 -24.86
C ASP A 205 -19.67 -30.26 -25.73
N GLU A 206 -18.52 -30.85 -26.07
CA GLU A 206 -17.55 -30.23 -26.96
C GLU A 206 -18.12 -30.05 -28.38
N GLU A 207 -18.85 -31.04 -28.88
CA GLU A 207 -19.52 -30.97 -30.18
C GLU A 207 -20.63 -29.90 -30.18
N GLN A 208 -21.43 -29.81 -29.11
CA GLN A 208 -22.44 -28.77 -28.95
C GLN A 208 -21.81 -27.37 -28.90
N LYS A 209 -20.73 -27.18 -28.15
CA LYS A 209 -19.99 -25.92 -28.11
C LYS A 209 -19.43 -25.54 -29.48
N LYS A 210 -18.91 -26.52 -30.24
CA LYS A 210 -18.42 -26.29 -31.60
C LYS A 210 -19.56 -25.85 -32.53
N LYS A 211 -20.71 -26.54 -32.51
CA LYS A 211 -21.91 -26.15 -33.28
C LYS A 211 -22.41 -24.76 -32.89
N GLN A 212 -22.33 -24.39 -31.61
CA GLN A 212 -22.74 -23.07 -31.13
C GLN A 212 -21.80 -21.96 -31.64
N ARG A 213 -20.48 -22.19 -31.60
CA ARG A 213 -19.47 -21.27 -32.14
C ARG A 213 -19.62 -21.09 -33.65
N GLU A 214 -19.89 -22.18 -34.38
CA GLU A 214 -20.13 -22.12 -35.83
C GLU A 214 -21.36 -21.28 -36.16
N LYS A 215 -22.47 -21.48 -35.45
CA LYS A 215 -23.69 -20.66 -35.60
C LYS A 215 -23.45 -19.19 -35.25
N GLU A 216 -22.63 -18.91 -34.26
CA GLU A 216 -22.30 -17.54 -33.85
C GLU A 216 -21.44 -16.83 -34.90
N MET A 217 -20.42 -17.51 -35.43
CA MET A 217 -19.62 -17.00 -36.55
C MET A 217 -20.45 -16.78 -37.81
N GLU A 218 -21.43 -17.64 -38.09
CA GLU A 218 -22.31 -17.49 -39.25
C GLU A 218 -23.22 -16.26 -39.11
N ARG A 219 -23.80 -16.04 -37.91
CA ARG A 219 -24.57 -14.83 -37.59
C ARG A 219 -23.72 -13.56 -37.69
N GLU A 220 -22.46 -13.62 -37.29
CA GLU A 220 -21.54 -12.49 -37.38
C GLU A 220 -21.20 -12.14 -38.84
N LYS A 221 -20.90 -13.16 -39.67
CA LYS A 221 -20.71 -12.97 -41.11
C LYS A 221 -21.96 -12.39 -41.79
N GLU A 222 -23.15 -12.79 -41.36
CA GLU A 222 -24.40 -12.25 -41.88
C GLU A 222 -24.63 -10.79 -41.46
N ARG A 223 -24.30 -10.44 -40.21
CA ARG A 223 -24.29 -9.05 -39.72
C ARG A 223 -23.31 -8.19 -40.50
N GLU A 224 -22.10 -8.68 -40.77
CA GLU A 224 -21.11 -7.96 -41.58
C GLU A 224 -21.58 -7.75 -43.02
N LYS A 225 -22.18 -8.78 -43.66
CA LYS A 225 -22.76 -8.66 -45.00
C LYS A 225 -23.88 -7.61 -45.03
N ASN A 226 -24.74 -7.60 -44.01
CA ASN A 226 -25.81 -6.61 -43.89
C ASN A 226 -25.28 -5.20 -43.61
N ASN A 227 -24.21 -5.06 -42.82
CA ASN A 227 -23.52 -3.78 -42.61
C ASN A 227 -22.83 -3.27 -43.88
N LYS A 228 -22.17 -4.16 -44.64
CA LYS A 228 -21.57 -3.83 -45.95
C LYS A 228 -22.63 -3.44 -46.99
N LYS A 229 -23.81 -4.08 -46.99
CA LYS A 229 -24.97 -3.66 -47.80
C LYS A 229 -25.51 -2.29 -47.39
N LYS A 230 -25.62 -2.01 -46.08
CA LYS A 230 -26.01 -0.67 -45.57
C LYS A 230 -24.98 0.41 -45.93
N GLN A 231 -23.68 0.10 -45.88
CA GLN A 231 -22.63 1.02 -46.32
C GLN A 231 -22.63 1.25 -47.83
N ARG A 232 -22.95 0.24 -48.66
CA ARG A 232 -23.14 0.40 -50.10
C ARG A 232 -24.35 1.27 -50.43
N ASN A 233 -25.46 1.13 -49.72
CA ASN A 233 -26.62 2.01 -49.91
C ASN A 233 -26.34 3.45 -49.45
N LYS A 234 -25.51 3.66 -48.42
CA LYS A 234 -25.04 5.01 -48.02
C LYS A 234 -24.07 5.65 -49.04
N LYS A 235 -23.32 4.84 -49.80
CA LYS A 235 -22.40 5.33 -50.85
C LYS A 235 -23.10 5.77 -52.14
N ASN A 236 -24.38 5.44 -52.33
CA ASN A 236 -25.17 5.91 -53.48
C ASN A 236 -25.85 7.27 -53.25
N GLU A 237 -25.76 7.86 -52.05
CA GLU A 237 -26.32 9.20 -51.73
C GLU A 237 -25.24 10.25 -51.41
N SER A 238 -23.95 9.98 -51.65
CA SER A 238 -22.89 10.95 -51.37
C SER A 238 -21.73 10.87 -52.37
N ILE A 239 -22.00 11.29 -53.61
CA ILE A 239 -20.96 11.81 -54.49
C ILE A 239 -20.81 13.30 -54.19
N SER A 240 -19.84 13.63 -53.35
CA SER A 240 -19.04 14.86 -53.42
C SER A 240 -18.20 14.97 -52.15
N SER A 241 -16.97 14.47 -52.20
CA SER A 241 -15.75 15.27 -51.99
C SER A 241 -14.58 14.37 -51.60
N ASN A 242 -13.46 14.64 -52.24
CA ASN A 242 -12.24 13.86 -52.23
C ASN A 242 -11.56 13.84 -50.87
N THR A 243 -10.99 12.70 -50.48
CA THR A 243 -9.59 12.63 -50.06
C THR A 243 -9.12 11.17 -50.04
N THR A 244 -7.98 10.98 -50.69
CA THR A 244 -7.24 9.75 -50.91
C THR A 244 -6.52 9.28 -49.64
N HIS A 245 -6.70 8.01 -49.27
CA HIS A 245 -5.64 7.22 -48.66
C HIS A 245 -5.81 5.76 -49.09
N ASN A 246 -4.79 5.22 -49.75
CA ASN A 246 -4.55 3.79 -49.94
C ASN A 246 -3.13 3.55 -49.39
N SER A 247 -2.96 2.61 -48.44
CA SER A 247 -2.58 1.20 -48.69
C SER A 247 -1.13 1.14 -49.18
N SER A 248 -0.19 0.40 -48.63
CA SER A 248 -0.15 -0.98 -48.11
C SER A 248 1.15 -1.13 -47.29
N ASP A 249 1.28 -2.11 -46.40
CA ASP A 249 2.01 -3.36 -46.71
C ASP A 249 3.14 -3.17 -47.76
N LEU A 250 4.40 -3.23 -47.31
CA LEU A 250 5.58 -3.26 -48.16
C LEU A 250 6.53 -4.36 -47.71
N GLU A 251 6.62 -5.37 -48.58
CA GLU A 251 7.75 -6.26 -48.75
C GLU A 251 9.03 -5.43 -48.95
N ILE A 252 10.10 -5.78 -48.23
CA ILE A 252 11.40 -5.10 -48.32
C ILE A 252 12.06 -5.48 -49.65
N ASP A 253 12.35 -4.47 -50.44
CA ASP A 253 12.96 -4.48 -51.76
C ASP A 253 14.49 -4.65 -51.70
N GLU A 254 15.06 -5.17 -52.79
CA GLU A 254 16.47 -5.58 -52.93
C GLU A 254 17.47 -4.40 -52.78
N GLU A 255 16.97 -3.16 -52.85
CA GLU A 255 17.71 -1.92 -52.69
C GLU A 255 18.01 -1.61 -51.20
N ASP A 256 17.09 -1.93 -50.30
CA ASP A 256 17.24 -1.71 -48.85
C ASP A 256 18.25 -2.68 -48.21
N GLN A 257 18.36 -3.90 -48.73
CA GLN A 257 19.40 -4.86 -48.30
C GLN A 257 20.81 -4.41 -48.73
N LYS A 258 20.91 -3.60 -49.79
CA LYS A 258 22.18 -3.05 -50.28
C LYS A 258 22.71 -1.94 -49.36
N ILE A 259 21.82 -1.09 -48.84
CA ILE A 259 22.16 -0.02 -47.87
C ILE A 259 22.64 -0.61 -46.54
N ILE A 260 22.03 -1.69 -46.06
CA ILE A 260 22.45 -2.38 -44.83
C ILE A 260 23.84 -3.04 -44.98
N ASN A 261 24.17 -3.53 -46.17
CA ASN A 261 25.47 -4.13 -46.44
C ASN A 261 26.58 -3.09 -46.68
N GLU A 262 26.26 -1.94 -47.29
CA GLU A 262 27.20 -0.81 -47.41
C GLU A 262 27.52 -0.16 -46.07
N THR A 263 26.54 -0.02 -45.17
CA THR A 263 26.75 0.52 -43.82
C THR A 263 27.60 -0.40 -42.93
N LYS A 264 27.52 -1.73 -43.13
CA LYS A 264 28.44 -2.70 -42.50
C LYS A 264 29.85 -2.66 -43.08
N LYS A 265 30.00 -2.34 -44.37
CA LYS A 265 31.30 -2.22 -45.05
C LYS A 265 32.06 -0.94 -44.68
N MET A 266 31.35 0.12 -44.30
CA MET A 266 31.94 1.42 -43.92
C MET A 266 32.52 1.48 -42.50
N GLY A 267 32.43 0.41 -41.71
CA GLY A 267 33.14 0.26 -40.43
C GLY A 267 32.62 1.16 -39.32
N TYR A 268 32.09 0.57 -38.26
CA TYR A 268 31.71 1.29 -37.05
C TYR A 268 32.96 1.92 -36.40
N CYS A 269 33.01 3.25 -36.39
CA CYS A 269 34.03 4.07 -35.77
C CYS A 269 34.01 3.94 -34.24
N TYR A 270 34.96 3.19 -33.66
CA TYR A 270 35.46 3.45 -32.31
C TYR A 270 36.97 3.14 -32.23
N PHE A 271 37.76 4.20 -31.99
CA PHE A 271 39.20 4.23 -31.66
C PHE A 271 40.23 3.93 -32.76
N LYS A 272 40.53 4.94 -33.59
CA LYS A 272 41.92 5.24 -33.97
C LYS A 272 42.16 6.74 -33.80
N LYS A 273 42.90 7.11 -32.76
CA LYS A 273 43.45 8.45 -32.56
C LYS A 273 44.96 8.28 -32.68
N ASP A 274 45.56 8.94 -33.66
CA ASP A 274 47.00 8.89 -33.90
C ASP A 274 47.75 9.35 -32.64
N ILE A 275 48.64 8.49 -32.16
CA ILE A 275 49.50 8.72 -31.00
C ILE A 275 50.58 9.72 -31.42
N LYS A 276 50.67 10.86 -30.72
CA LYS A 276 51.71 11.87 -30.96
C LYS A 276 53.03 11.44 -30.31
N GLU A 277 54.16 11.89 -30.85
CA GLU A 277 55.52 11.51 -30.41
C GLU A 277 55.83 11.82 -28.94
N ASP A 278 55.10 12.76 -28.32
CA ASP A 278 55.26 13.09 -26.90
C ASP A 278 54.70 12.01 -25.96
N ASP A 279 53.66 11.29 -26.39
CA ASP A 279 53.09 10.19 -25.61
C ASP A 279 54.05 8.98 -25.60
N LYS A 280 54.80 8.77 -26.68
CA LYS A 280 55.80 7.69 -26.79
C LYS A 280 56.95 7.87 -25.78
N LYS A 281 57.38 9.10 -25.52
CA LYS A 281 58.40 9.43 -24.52
C LYS A 281 57.91 9.24 -23.08
N LEU A 282 56.60 9.37 -22.83
CA LEU A 282 55.99 9.13 -21.52
C LEU A 282 55.90 7.63 -21.20
N PHE A 283 55.66 6.79 -22.21
CA PHE A 283 55.61 5.34 -22.06
C PHE A 283 56.99 4.71 -21.81
N GLU A 284 58.06 5.20 -22.43
CA GLU A 284 59.43 4.68 -22.19
C GLU A 284 59.96 4.96 -20.78
N LYS A 285 59.49 6.04 -20.13
CA LYS A 285 59.95 6.45 -18.80
C LYS A 285 59.35 5.62 -17.65
N ASN A 286 58.25 4.92 -17.91
CA ASN A 286 57.49 4.14 -16.92
C ASN A 286 57.46 2.63 -17.25
N ILE A 287 58.53 2.11 -17.87
CA ILE A 287 58.70 0.66 -18.07
C ILE A 287 59.39 0.08 -16.83
N PRO A 288 58.75 -0.84 -16.07
CA PRO A 288 59.39 -1.47 -14.92
C PRO A 288 60.60 -2.29 -15.36
N ARG A 289 61.76 -2.07 -14.72
CA ARG A 289 62.97 -2.86 -14.94
C ARG A 289 63.06 -3.98 -13.91
N LYS A 290 63.51 -5.15 -14.36
CA LYS A 290 63.76 -6.34 -13.52
C LYS A 290 64.92 -6.04 -12.56
N ILE A 291 64.73 -6.32 -11.28
CA ILE A 291 65.78 -6.24 -10.25
C ILE A 291 66.59 -7.54 -10.34
N GLU A 292 67.90 -7.43 -10.50
CA GLU A 292 68.83 -8.57 -10.41
C GLU A 292 69.16 -8.85 -8.95
N GLU A 293 69.14 -10.14 -8.58
CA GLU A 293 69.44 -10.64 -7.25
C GLU A 293 70.92 -10.40 -6.89
N ALA A 294 71.18 -9.83 -5.72
CA ALA A 294 72.43 -10.08 -4.99
C ALA A 294 72.25 -9.90 -3.48
N ASN A 295 72.52 -11.01 -2.80
CA ASN A 295 73.07 -11.18 -1.46
C ASN A 295 72.11 -11.31 -0.26
N GLU A 296 72.05 -12.58 0.16
CA GLU A 296 71.74 -13.10 1.49
C GLU A 296 72.53 -12.39 2.62
N LEU A 297 71.91 -12.44 3.81
CA LEU A 297 72.35 -12.17 5.20
C LEU A 297 71.29 -11.24 5.84
N ASP A 298 70.54 -11.58 6.89
CA ASP A 298 70.68 -12.63 7.90
C ASP A 298 69.28 -12.84 8.55
N LEU A 299 68.98 -14.09 8.94
CA LEU A 299 67.74 -14.47 9.59
C LEU A 299 67.91 -14.45 11.12
N ASN A 300 66.94 -13.83 11.79
CA ASN A 300 66.62 -13.87 13.23
C ASN A 300 67.23 -12.80 14.14
N PHE A 301 66.39 -11.84 14.53
CA PHE A 301 66.20 -11.55 15.95
C PHE A 301 64.72 -11.31 16.26
N GLN A 302 64.20 -12.08 17.22
CA GLN A 302 62.83 -12.02 17.70
C GLN A 302 62.51 -10.73 18.46
N LYS A 303 61.26 -10.29 18.27
CA LYS A 303 60.31 -9.73 19.25
C LYS A 303 60.67 -8.45 20.02
N ASN A 304 59.69 -7.54 19.92
CA ASN A 304 59.30 -6.50 20.88
C ASN A 304 60.24 -5.31 21.04
N SER A 305 59.89 -4.19 20.40
CA SER A 305 59.24 -3.06 21.08
C SER A 305 59.21 -1.81 20.19
N ASN A 306 58.04 -1.16 20.18
CA ASN A 306 57.76 0.27 20.01
C ASN A 306 58.70 1.19 19.20
N LYS A 307 58.03 2.00 18.35
CA LYS A 307 58.46 3.29 17.78
C LYS A 307 59.56 3.22 16.72
N ALA A 308 59.11 3.04 15.47
CA ALA A 308 59.77 3.63 14.32
C ALA A 308 58.76 4.55 13.62
N ILE A 309 58.66 5.79 14.11
CA ILE A 309 58.18 6.91 13.29
C ILE A 309 59.22 7.03 12.16
N SER A 310 58.81 6.79 10.92
CA SER A 310 59.69 6.93 9.77
C SER A 310 60.02 8.42 9.59
N SER A 311 61.25 8.71 9.13
CA SER A 311 61.74 10.07 8.86
C SER A 311 60.92 10.85 7.80
N TRP A 312 59.86 10.25 7.26
CA TRP A 312 58.89 10.92 6.40
C TRP A 312 57.85 11.74 7.19
N ASN A 313 57.60 11.42 8.46
CA ASN A 313 56.57 12.10 9.26
C ASN A 313 57.08 13.37 9.99
N SER A 314 58.38 13.68 9.91
CA SER A 314 58.97 14.91 10.48
C SER A 314 58.89 16.12 9.55
N GLY A 315 58.48 15.93 8.29
CA GLY A 315 58.36 16.97 7.26
C GLY A 315 56.94 17.51 7.06
N GLY A 316 56.23 17.90 8.12
CA GLY A 316 55.16 18.89 8.02
C GLY A 316 53.95 18.60 7.11
N THR A 317 53.37 17.40 7.15
CA THR A 317 51.95 17.19 6.82
C THR A 317 51.30 16.30 7.88
N THR A 318 50.50 16.91 8.75
CA THR A 318 49.80 16.32 9.90
C THR A 318 48.70 15.35 9.46
N TYR A 319 49.06 14.10 9.19
CA TYR A 319 48.13 12.97 9.25
C TYR A 319 48.15 12.42 10.68
N GLU A 320 47.25 12.91 11.52
CA GLU A 320 46.93 12.27 12.81
C GLU A 320 45.77 11.31 12.57
N GLU A 321 46.06 10.01 12.62
CA GLU A 321 45.06 8.93 12.57
C GLU A 321 44.85 8.39 13.98
N LYS A 322 43.59 8.40 14.43
CA LYS A 322 43.19 7.88 15.74
C LYS A 322 42.16 6.75 15.55
N ASP A 323 42.58 5.52 15.85
CA ASP A 323 41.70 4.35 15.85
C ASP A 323 40.67 4.42 16.98
N MET A 324 39.38 4.40 16.61
CA MET A 324 38.23 4.47 17.51
C MET A 324 37.36 3.21 17.47
N THR A 325 37.83 2.16 16.82
CA THR A 325 37.09 0.90 16.59
C THR A 325 36.51 0.30 17.88
N LYS A 326 37.30 0.22 18.95
CA LYS A 326 36.84 -0.32 20.25
C LYS A 326 35.72 0.52 20.86
N TRP A 327 35.85 1.84 20.82
CA TRP A 327 34.86 2.76 21.37
C TRP A 327 33.55 2.69 20.58
N VAL A 328 33.66 2.72 19.24
CA VAL A 328 32.51 2.63 18.33
C VAL A 328 31.77 1.31 18.52
N LYS A 329 32.48 0.18 18.63
CA LYS A 329 31.85 -1.13 18.86
C LYS A 329 31.02 -1.16 20.15
N SER A 330 31.56 -0.65 21.25
CA SER A 330 30.83 -0.57 22.53
C SER A 330 29.63 0.37 22.48
N LYS A 331 29.77 1.52 21.80
CA LYS A 331 28.69 2.51 21.69
C LYS A 331 27.58 2.06 20.75
N LEU A 332 27.92 1.46 19.61
CA LEU A 332 26.95 0.87 18.70
C LEU A 332 26.15 -0.23 19.40
N ASP A 333 26.80 -1.13 20.15
CA ASP A 333 26.08 -2.13 20.94
C ASP A 333 25.09 -1.50 21.93
N TYR A 334 25.49 -0.42 22.60
CA TYR A 334 24.61 0.35 23.50
C TYR A 334 23.41 0.98 22.78
N TYR A 335 23.64 1.74 21.70
CA TYR A 335 22.59 2.42 20.94
C TYR A 335 21.63 1.42 20.29
N LEU A 336 22.16 0.33 19.74
CA LEU A 336 21.37 -0.73 19.15
C LEU A 336 20.51 -1.40 20.23
N LYS A 337 21.06 -1.78 21.39
CA LYS A 337 20.26 -2.39 22.49
C LYS A 337 19.16 -1.49 23.05
N ASN A 338 19.32 -0.16 22.99
CA ASN A 338 18.35 0.80 23.49
C ASN A 338 17.13 1.01 22.57
N ILE A 339 17.09 0.38 21.39
CA ILE A 339 15.89 0.39 20.56
C ILE A 339 14.78 -0.35 21.30
N SER A 340 13.85 0.41 21.84
CA SER A 340 12.66 -0.09 22.50
C SER A 340 11.47 0.78 22.12
N PHE A 341 10.32 0.14 22.05
CA PHE A 341 9.04 0.80 21.84
C PHE A 341 8.03 0.15 22.77
N LYS A 342 7.18 0.96 23.40
CA LYS A 342 6.02 0.49 24.16
C LYS A 342 4.86 1.39 23.78
N ASN A 343 3.79 0.78 23.30
CA ASN A 343 2.54 1.45 23.02
C ASN A 343 1.90 1.87 24.36
N THR A 344 1.46 3.13 24.44
CA THR A 344 0.87 3.76 25.63
C THR A 344 -0.59 4.09 25.36
N GLU A 345 -1.40 4.32 26.39
CA GLU A 345 -2.82 4.70 26.21
C GLU A 345 -3.01 5.97 25.35
N GLN A 346 -2.02 6.87 25.33
CA GLN A 346 -2.02 8.06 24.46
C GLN A 346 -1.75 7.75 22.99
N SER A 347 -1.10 6.61 22.68
CA SER A 347 -0.77 6.17 21.31
C SER A 347 -1.64 4.99 20.83
N ASP A 348 -2.26 4.25 21.76
CA ASP A 348 -3.26 3.21 21.51
C ASP A 348 -4.67 3.83 21.39
N TYR A 349 -4.86 4.63 20.34
CA TYR A 349 -6.12 5.34 20.11
C TYR A 349 -7.35 4.42 19.94
N LEU A 350 -7.13 3.15 19.64
CA LEU A 350 -8.18 2.15 19.47
C LEU A 350 -8.34 1.26 20.71
N ASP A 351 -7.49 1.39 21.72
CA ASP A 351 -7.52 0.60 22.95
C ASP A 351 -7.45 -0.91 22.66
N LEU A 352 -6.72 -1.27 21.59
CA LEU A 352 -6.61 -2.65 21.11
C LEU A 352 -5.92 -3.54 22.14
N ASN A 353 -5.09 -2.95 22.99
CA ASN A 353 -4.38 -3.68 24.03
C ASN A 353 -5.30 -4.11 25.20
N ASN A 354 -6.49 -3.52 25.33
CA ASN A 354 -7.45 -3.83 26.39
C ASN A 354 -8.69 -4.59 25.90
N GLN A 355 -8.93 -4.69 24.59
CA GLN A 355 -10.09 -5.39 24.01
C GLN A 355 -9.67 -6.40 22.93
N ASN A 356 -9.52 -7.68 23.32
CA ASN A 356 -9.20 -8.80 22.42
C ASN A 356 -10.39 -9.29 21.56
N GLU A 357 -11.50 -8.54 21.46
CA GLU A 357 -12.75 -9.04 20.84
C GLU A 357 -12.91 -8.73 19.34
N PHE A 358 -11.95 -8.04 18.72
CA PHE A 358 -12.06 -7.69 17.30
C PHE A 358 -11.69 -8.89 16.41
N ASN A 359 -12.65 -9.40 15.64
CA ASN A 359 -12.41 -10.50 14.70
C ASN A 359 -11.77 -9.92 13.43
N LEU A 360 -10.45 -9.75 13.46
CA LEU A 360 -9.66 -8.97 12.49
C LEU A 360 -9.36 -9.69 11.18
N THR A 361 -9.78 -10.94 11.00
CA THR A 361 -9.39 -11.79 9.87
C THR A 361 -9.97 -11.37 8.51
N ASN A 362 -10.97 -10.47 8.48
CA ASN A 362 -11.73 -10.13 7.27
C ASN A 362 -11.67 -8.66 6.82
N LEU A 363 -10.85 -7.79 7.44
CA LEU A 363 -10.74 -6.39 7.00
C LEU A 363 -9.59 -6.20 6.01
N ASN A 364 -9.88 -5.57 4.86
CA ASN A 364 -8.86 -4.90 4.07
C ASN A 364 -8.30 -3.74 4.90
N TYR A 365 -7.07 -3.89 5.41
CA TYR A 365 -6.46 -2.98 6.36
C TYR A 365 -6.08 -1.64 5.71
N PRO A 366 -6.57 -0.50 6.21
CA PRO A 366 -6.03 0.81 5.86
C PRO A 366 -4.60 0.97 6.37
N GLU A 367 -3.71 1.53 5.55
CA GLU A 367 -2.26 1.71 5.81
C GLU A 367 -1.93 2.50 7.09
N ILE A 368 -2.86 3.29 7.65
CA ILE A 368 -2.61 4.17 8.81
C ILE A 368 -2.81 3.46 10.16
N LEU A 369 -3.47 2.29 10.18
CA LEU A 369 -3.80 1.52 11.38
C LEU A 369 -2.78 0.46 11.86
N PRO A 370 -1.85 -0.09 11.05
CA PRO A 370 -1.01 -1.22 11.46
C PRO A 370 -0.13 -0.97 12.69
N ILE A 371 0.36 0.26 12.88
CA ILE A 371 1.21 0.62 14.03
C ILE A 371 0.45 0.51 15.36
N GLN A 372 -0.88 0.68 15.37
CA GLN A 372 -1.67 0.63 16.60
C GLN A 372 -1.77 -0.79 17.18
N TYR A 373 -1.57 -1.83 16.36
CA TYR A 373 -1.50 -3.22 16.82
C TYR A 373 -0.14 -3.58 17.43
N LEU A 374 0.91 -2.78 17.18
CA LEU A 374 2.21 -3.00 17.78
C LEU A 374 2.16 -2.58 19.25
N ASN A 375 2.32 -3.53 20.15
CA ASN A 375 2.32 -3.28 21.59
C ASN A 375 3.73 -2.95 22.08
N LYS A 376 4.73 -3.74 21.67
CA LYS A 376 6.10 -3.57 22.15
C LYS A 376 7.12 -4.04 21.12
N ILE A 377 8.24 -3.33 21.04
CA ILE A 377 9.46 -3.78 20.37
C ILE A 377 10.48 -4.09 21.46
N LYS A 378 11.07 -5.30 21.40
CA LYS A 378 12.18 -5.69 22.26
C LYS A 378 13.31 -6.29 21.42
N ILE A 379 14.51 -5.77 21.59
CA ILE A 379 15.70 -6.45 21.08
C ILE A 379 16.04 -7.62 21.99
N SER A 380 16.16 -8.78 21.34
CA SER A 380 16.52 -10.04 21.99
C SER A 380 18.03 -10.19 22.03
N GLU A 381 18.71 -9.90 20.92
CA GLU A 381 20.15 -10.07 20.79
C GLU A 381 20.72 -9.24 19.64
N VAL A 382 21.97 -8.78 19.78
CA VAL A 382 22.78 -8.17 18.71
C VAL A 382 23.88 -9.17 18.37
N LYS A 383 23.83 -9.73 17.15
CA LYS A 383 24.82 -10.69 16.64
C LYS A 383 25.69 -10.08 15.56
N ASP A 384 26.86 -10.70 15.37
CA ASP A 384 27.80 -10.41 14.28
C ASP A 384 28.15 -8.93 14.15
N LEU A 385 28.30 -8.21 15.27
CA LEU A 385 28.68 -6.80 15.27
C LEU A 385 30.16 -6.66 14.88
N THR A 386 30.38 -6.28 13.62
CA THR A 386 31.67 -5.83 13.09
C THR A 386 31.63 -4.33 12.95
N ALA A 387 32.66 -3.63 13.42
CA ALA A 387 32.75 -2.18 13.29
C ALA A 387 34.22 -1.78 13.19
N ASP A 388 34.53 -0.93 12.22
CA ASP A 388 35.84 -0.30 12.04
C ASP A 388 35.63 1.21 12.06
N ALA A 389 36.46 1.94 12.82
CA ALA A 389 36.28 3.38 12.96
C ALA A 389 37.59 4.12 13.22
N GLN A 390 37.75 5.27 12.58
CA GLN A 390 38.95 6.09 12.67
C GLN A 390 38.63 7.58 12.51
N ILE A 391 39.38 8.40 13.23
CA ILE A 391 39.36 9.86 13.08
C ILE A 391 40.64 10.25 12.34
N VAL A 392 40.47 10.90 11.19
CA VAL A 392 41.59 11.31 10.31
C VAL A 392 41.51 12.81 10.05
N VAL A 393 42.64 13.50 10.18
CA VAL A 393 42.76 14.92 9.82
C VAL A 393 43.25 15.02 8.38
N ILE A 394 42.37 15.38 7.45
CA ILE A 394 42.71 15.55 6.03
C ILE A 394 42.65 17.04 5.70
N ARG A 395 43.78 17.63 5.32
CA ARG A 395 43.89 19.06 4.93
C ARG A 395 43.33 20.02 6.01
N GLY A 396 43.57 19.71 7.28
CA GLY A 396 43.12 20.52 8.42
C GLY A 396 41.65 20.31 8.83
N THR A 397 40.90 19.46 8.13
CA THR A 397 39.53 19.08 8.51
C THR A 397 39.52 17.70 9.15
N LYS A 398 38.97 17.58 10.37
CA LYS A 398 38.73 16.28 11.02
C LYS A 398 37.60 15.55 10.31
N ARG A 399 37.85 14.30 9.92
CA ARG A 399 36.84 13.37 9.37
C ARG A 399 36.65 12.20 10.31
N HIS A 400 35.39 11.85 10.55
CA HIS A 400 34.96 10.76 11.40
C HIS A 400 34.48 9.62 10.50
N ILE A 401 35.35 8.64 10.24
CA ILE A 401 35.06 7.56 9.31
C ILE A 401 34.70 6.32 10.13
N PHE A 402 33.57 5.71 9.82
CA PHE A 402 33.21 4.42 10.39
C PHE A 402 32.49 3.57 9.36
N GLU A 403 32.59 2.26 9.54
CA GLU A 403 31.80 1.26 8.83
C GLU A 403 31.41 0.16 9.82
N PHE A 404 30.16 -0.29 9.78
CA PHE A 404 29.74 -1.42 10.61
C PHE A 404 28.66 -2.29 9.97
N SER A 405 28.62 -3.54 10.42
CA SER A 405 27.57 -4.51 10.07
C SER A 405 27.08 -5.22 11.32
N SER A 406 25.80 -5.61 11.34
CA SER A 406 25.21 -6.34 12.47
C SER A 406 23.90 -7.02 12.11
N ASN A 407 23.61 -8.12 12.81
CA ASN A 407 22.32 -8.80 12.78
C ASN A 407 21.57 -8.58 14.09
N LEU A 408 20.44 -7.88 14.06
CA LEU A 408 19.58 -7.62 15.22
C LEU A 408 18.44 -8.63 15.28
N HIS A 409 18.35 -9.39 16.36
CA HIS A 409 17.21 -10.27 16.63
C HIS A 409 16.15 -9.48 17.41
N ILE A 410 15.02 -9.18 16.76
CA ILE A 410 13.96 -8.35 17.33
C ILE A 410 12.70 -9.20 17.53
N SER A 411 12.10 -9.06 18.71
CA SER A 411 10.78 -9.61 19.02
C SER A 411 9.75 -8.47 18.99
N LEU A 412 8.77 -8.60 18.09
CA LEU A 412 7.64 -7.70 17.94
C LEU A 412 6.43 -8.31 18.65
N TYR A 413 5.87 -7.61 19.63
CA TYR A 413 4.67 -8.02 20.34
C TYR A 413 3.48 -7.32 19.69
N ILE A 414 2.57 -8.10 19.11
CA ILE A 414 1.48 -7.61 18.28
C ILE A 414 0.16 -8.11 18.84
N ASN A 415 -0.75 -7.17 19.03
CA ASN A 415 -2.08 -7.40 19.59
C ASN A 415 -3.08 -7.55 18.43
N LEU A 416 -3.12 -8.76 17.89
CA LEU A 416 -4.13 -9.24 16.95
C LEU A 416 -5.21 -10.00 17.76
N PRO A 417 -6.24 -10.63 17.15
CA PRO A 417 -7.28 -11.35 17.92
C PRO A 417 -6.67 -12.37 18.91
N GLU A 418 -5.51 -12.91 18.54
CA GLU A 418 -4.60 -13.60 19.45
C GLU A 418 -3.31 -12.79 19.57
N PHE A 419 -2.75 -12.76 20.79
CA PHE A 419 -1.46 -12.15 21.03
C PHE A 419 -0.36 -12.92 20.29
N HIS A 420 0.34 -12.23 19.39
CA HIS A 420 1.40 -12.84 18.59
C HIS A 420 2.75 -12.19 18.89
N VAL A 421 3.75 -13.03 19.09
CA VAL A 421 5.16 -12.62 19.18
C VAL A 421 5.82 -12.96 17.86
N HIS A 422 6.07 -11.95 17.03
CA HIS A 422 6.74 -12.13 15.75
C HIS A 422 8.24 -11.87 15.89
N LYS A 423 9.06 -12.88 15.55
CA LYS A 423 10.52 -12.76 15.61
C LYS A 423 11.07 -12.43 14.23
N ILE A 424 11.80 -11.34 14.14
CA ILE A 424 12.46 -10.89 12.91
C ILE A 424 13.95 -10.73 13.13
N ILE A 425 14.70 -10.85 12.03
CA ILE A 425 16.13 -10.55 12.00
C ILE A 425 16.30 -9.30 11.14
N VAL A 426 16.81 -8.22 11.70
CA VAL A 426 17.16 -7.02 10.95
C VAL A 426 18.65 -7.02 10.70
N GLN A 427 19.02 -7.17 9.44
CA GLN A 427 20.40 -7.18 8.96
C GLN A 427 20.81 -5.77 8.51
N ILE A 428 21.83 -5.22 9.14
CA ILE A 428 22.51 -3.98 8.75
C ILE A 428 23.75 -4.39 7.97
N LYS A 429 23.82 -4.04 6.68
CA LYS A 429 24.95 -4.36 5.81
C LYS A 429 25.77 -3.10 5.53
N GLU A 430 27.07 -3.15 5.84
CA GLU A 430 28.07 -2.17 5.38
C GLU A 430 27.61 -0.72 5.55
N LEU A 431 27.13 -0.38 6.75
CA LEU A 431 26.64 0.97 7.04
C LEU A 431 27.84 1.87 7.32
N SER A 432 28.07 2.84 6.42
CA SER A 432 29.20 3.77 6.48
C SER A 432 28.80 5.18 6.91
N SER A 433 29.79 5.90 7.43
CA SER A 433 29.79 7.35 7.67
C SER A 433 29.53 8.20 6.41
N GLU A 434 29.93 7.71 5.23
CA GLU A 434 29.70 8.41 3.96
C GLU A 434 28.42 7.87 3.30
N LEU A 435 27.42 8.72 3.19
CA LEU A 435 26.20 8.41 2.45
C LEU A 435 26.45 8.61 0.95
N GLU A 436 26.24 7.57 0.15
CA GLU A 436 26.18 7.73 -1.30
C GLU A 436 25.10 8.75 -1.70
N ALA A 437 25.34 9.50 -2.78
CA ALA A 437 24.44 10.55 -3.24
C ALA A 437 23.00 10.03 -3.43
N GLY A 438 22.06 10.58 -2.64
CA GLY A 438 20.64 10.23 -2.70
C GLY A 438 20.21 9.01 -1.88
N LYS A 439 21.12 8.34 -1.16
CA LYS A 439 20.78 7.22 -0.26
C LYS A 439 20.61 7.70 1.19
N THR A 440 19.78 6.98 1.95
CA THR A 440 19.64 7.13 3.41
C THR A 440 20.11 5.86 4.10
N TRP A 441 20.40 5.90 5.41
CA TRP A 441 20.77 4.68 6.14
C TRP A 441 19.69 3.59 6.12
N LYS A 442 18.42 3.94 5.85
CA LYS A 442 17.35 2.96 5.63
C LYS A 442 17.68 1.96 4.51
N ASN A 443 18.40 2.40 3.49
CA ASN A 443 18.75 1.57 2.34
C ASN A 443 19.72 0.43 2.68
N TYR A 444 20.40 0.49 3.83
CA TYR A 444 21.37 -0.50 4.30
C TYR A 444 20.79 -1.44 5.38
N ILE A 445 19.51 -1.26 5.74
CA ILE A 445 18.81 -2.01 6.78
C ILE A 445 17.77 -2.91 6.12
N PHE A 446 17.95 -4.23 6.25
CA PHE A 446 17.11 -5.24 5.62
C PHE A 446 16.43 -6.12 6.66
N ILE A 447 15.14 -6.39 6.51
CA ILE A 447 14.42 -7.30 7.41
C ILE A 447 14.31 -8.68 6.78
N LYS A 448 14.87 -9.69 7.44
CA LYS A 448 14.65 -11.10 7.16
C LYS A 448 13.53 -11.63 8.06
N LYS A 449 12.45 -12.08 7.41
CA LYS A 449 11.30 -12.72 8.08
C LYS A 449 11.69 -14.16 8.45
N ASN A 450 11.53 -14.53 9.72
CA ASN A 450 11.90 -15.88 10.20
C ASN A 450 10.67 -16.79 10.41
N ASP A 451 9.45 -16.26 10.37
CA ASP A 451 8.24 -16.98 10.75
C ASP A 451 7.20 -17.14 9.61
N LYS A 452 6.60 -18.34 9.55
CA LYS A 452 5.42 -18.69 8.74
C LYS A 452 4.13 -18.10 9.36
N LEU A 453 3.98 -16.78 9.40
CA LEU A 453 2.71 -16.17 9.82
C LEU A 453 1.69 -16.27 8.68
N LYS A 454 0.50 -16.83 8.96
CA LYS A 454 -0.67 -16.83 8.06
C LYS A 454 -1.39 -15.47 8.05
N ILE A 455 -0.63 -14.38 8.07
CA ILE A 455 -1.16 -13.01 8.18
C ILE A 455 -0.70 -12.22 6.95
N PRO A 456 -1.57 -11.41 6.31
CA PRO A 456 -1.21 -10.69 5.11
C PRO A 456 0.04 -9.82 5.30
N ASP A 457 1.02 -9.97 4.41
CA ASP A 457 2.31 -9.25 4.45
C ASP A 457 2.15 -7.72 4.57
N LYS A 458 1.10 -7.16 3.94
CA LYS A 458 0.80 -5.72 3.94
C LYS A 458 0.62 -5.11 5.34
N LEU A 459 0.18 -5.89 6.33
CA LEU A 459 0.02 -5.38 7.70
C LEU A 459 1.39 -5.04 8.32
N PHE A 460 2.41 -5.82 7.99
CA PHE A 460 3.71 -5.69 8.62
C PHE A 460 4.61 -4.66 7.96
N ASP A 461 4.36 -4.28 6.71
CA ASP A 461 5.20 -3.32 5.97
C ASP A 461 5.35 -1.98 6.71
N ASN A 462 4.28 -1.50 7.35
CA ASN A 462 4.32 -0.26 8.14
C ASN A 462 5.01 -0.45 9.49
N ILE A 463 4.84 -1.61 10.13
CA ILE A 463 5.54 -1.97 11.37
C ILE A 463 7.05 -2.09 11.10
N TYR A 464 7.42 -2.73 10.00
CA TYR A 464 8.80 -2.87 9.53
C TYR A 464 9.42 -1.52 9.19
N SER A 465 8.69 -0.67 8.45
CA SER A 465 9.14 0.70 8.15
C SER A 465 9.36 1.52 9.43
N PHE A 466 8.52 1.33 10.46
CA PHE A 466 8.69 1.96 11.76
C PHE A 466 9.93 1.44 12.50
N VAL A 467 10.15 0.12 12.52
CA VAL A 467 11.35 -0.50 13.10
C VAL A 467 12.62 0.04 12.44
N VAL A 468 12.66 0.09 11.10
CA VAL A 468 13.79 0.64 10.34
C VAL A 468 14.03 2.11 10.67
N SER A 469 12.96 2.91 10.79
CA SER A 469 13.07 4.33 11.15
C SER A 469 13.59 4.53 12.58
N ASN A 470 13.23 3.66 13.52
CA ASN A 470 13.77 3.70 14.88
C ASN A 470 15.26 3.32 14.94
N ILE A 471 15.68 2.31 14.16
CA ILE A 471 17.10 1.95 14.03
C ILE A 471 17.87 3.14 13.46
N GLU A 472 17.39 3.74 12.37
CA GLU A 472 18.02 4.92 11.76
C GLU A 472 18.16 6.07 12.77
N SER A 473 17.14 6.33 13.59
CA SER A 473 17.18 7.36 14.64
C SER A 473 18.28 7.10 15.67
N GLN A 474 18.52 5.85 16.08
CA GLN A 474 19.62 5.51 16.99
C GLN A 474 20.99 5.65 16.31
N VAL A 475 21.10 5.28 15.03
CA VAL A 475 22.34 5.48 14.26
C VAL A 475 22.65 6.98 14.09
N LYS A 476 21.63 7.84 13.96
CA LYS A 476 21.79 9.31 13.94
C LYS A 476 22.38 9.82 15.25
N LYS A 477 21.81 9.43 16.39
CA LYS A 477 22.33 9.80 17.72
C LYS A 477 23.77 9.34 17.92
N PHE A 478 24.09 8.11 17.53
CA PHE A 478 25.46 7.60 17.56
C PHE A 478 26.41 8.46 16.71
N THR A 479 26.01 8.80 15.50
CA THR A 479 26.84 9.57 14.56
C THR A 479 27.07 11.00 15.05
N GLU A 480 26.04 11.62 15.63
CA GLU A 480 26.16 12.93 16.30
C GLU A 480 27.18 12.86 17.45
N GLU A 481 27.10 11.85 18.32
CA GLU A 481 28.08 11.67 19.41
C GLU A 481 29.49 11.44 18.86
N TYR A 482 29.65 10.58 17.84
CA TYR A 482 30.96 10.30 17.27
C TYR A 482 31.60 11.52 16.60
N SER A 483 30.79 12.40 15.99
CA SER A 483 31.27 13.63 15.35
C SER A 483 31.82 14.68 16.32
N THR A 484 31.56 14.53 17.62
CA THR A 484 32.05 15.43 18.68
C THR A 484 33.38 15.03 19.29
N MET A 485 33.93 13.86 18.91
CA MET A 485 35.22 13.35 19.39
C MET A 485 36.43 13.98 18.67
#